data_AF-A0A9E5ZKY5-F1
#
_entry.id   AF-A0A9E5ZKY5-F1
#
_cell.length_a   1.000
_cell.length_b   1.000
_cell.length_c   1.000
_cell.angle_alpha   90.00
_cell.angle_beta   90.00
_cell.angle_gamma   90.00
#
_symmetry.space_group_name_H-M   'P 1'
#
loop_
_entity.id
_entity.type
_entity.pdbx_description
1 polymer ?
#
loop_
_entity_poly.entity_id
_entity_poly.type
_entity_poly.pdbx_seq_one_letter_code
_entity_poly.pdbx_strand_id
1 'polypeptide(L)'
;VKNGVAIPHVALIYSKHGTSSNVYHLTGPDQFFESITWTDTTLIAKSSKGSVIPSFTLTFTREDSTKEITSSVQGTIIEPDLSVIGGPSTTVHINGNNYNNPIPNAMYAGTYYEDKGKGHSILKIGLDNTLAYNYDNLGGNGGTLEAVNTFIYNLNMYVFTFGPSSGDITYSIVMGTSATGGMVCNDLVTFKTPKITIPRSIRTVKSREKIPAIGKNSSSKDLAKFAGFYRLSFDDNNPNGFLSIEGKYQTKPDGTRDYTVTFGVSLNGTTSKVYTLDSTMSFIQSGENWVLTIPNPYNAAADILKVTFTRKREKAYPGAGSYYRSVVSISGSYDAIGFTGNTLLNVVPLKGYCGAPLKYKASSSSSSDETMQVISDTEVMYHGHSYKILTVVPLMYIVGFIDIAGNEVIFSLGTDGGKGITSITTVSPVPSNAEVKHTISSEANPYGIKVYTVIPNGDSAQPKH
;
A
#
# COMPACT_ATOMS: atom_id res chain seq x y z
N VAL A 1 -16.57 -8.88 3.07
CA VAL A 1 -17.73 -8.32 2.33
C VAL A 1 -18.53 -9.47 1.75
N LYS A 2 -19.85 -9.44 1.89
CA LYS A 2 -20.77 -10.44 1.32
C LYS A 2 -21.92 -9.72 0.63
N ASN A 3 -22.11 -9.93 -0.68
CA ASN A 3 -23.13 -9.31 -1.51
C ASN A 3 -23.18 -7.77 -1.35
N GLY A 4 -22.01 -7.11 -1.43
CA GLY A 4 -21.88 -5.66 -1.26
C GLY A 4 -21.95 -5.15 0.20
N VAL A 5 -22.33 -6.01 1.16
CA VAL A 5 -22.39 -5.65 2.59
C VAL A 5 -21.03 -5.87 3.24
N ALA A 6 -20.44 -4.80 3.77
CA ALA A 6 -19.21 -4.87 4.55
C ALA A 6 -19.51 -5.25 6.00
N ILE A 7 -18.85 -6.31 6.48
CA ILE A 7 -18.86 -6.71 7.89
C ILE A 7 -17.45 -6.41 8.40
N PRO A 8 -17.26 -5.35 9.19
CA PRO A 8 -15.93 -5.01 9.70
C PRO A 8 -15.47 -6.08 10.68
N HIS A 9 -14.20 -6.45 10.56
CA HIS A 9 -13.52 -7.33 11.50
C HIS A 9 -12.28 -6.61 12.03
N VAL A 10 -12.24 -6.38 13.33
CA VAL A 10 -11.17 -5.67 14.01
C VAL A 10 -10.50 -6.61 15.02
N ALA A 11 -9.16 -6.64 14.99
CA ALA A 11 -8.35 -7.38 15.94
C ALA A 11 -7.16 -6.53 16.40
N LEU A 12 -6.73 -6.74 17.64
CA LEU A 12 -5.48 -6.22 18.18
C LEU A 12 -4.38 -7.27 17.98
N ILE A 13 -3.27 -6.88 17.37
CA ILE A 13 -2.05 -7.67 17.40
C ILE A 13 -1.14 -7.04 18.43
N TYR A 14 -0.70 -7.82 19.40
CA TYR A 14 0.24 -7.35 20.39
C TYR A 14 1.50 -8.23 20.40
N SER A 15 2.65 -7.58 20.27
CA SER A 15 3.98 -8.18 20.34
C SER A 15 4.83 -7.38 21.30
N LYS A 16 5.12 -7.94 22.47
CA LYS A 16 5.96 -7.27 23.48
C LYS A 16 7.42 -7.16 23.06
N HIS A 17 7.92 -8.15 22.31
CA HIS A 17 9.34 -8.30 21.99
C HIS A 17 9.64 -8.26 20.49
N GLY A 18 8.62 -8.02 19.64
CA GLY A 18 8.76 -7.98 18.18
C GLY A 18 8.97 -9.33 17.49
N THR A 19 9.24 -10.40 18.24
CA THR A 19 9.56 -11.73 17.71
C THR A 19 8.43 -12.76 17.86
N SER A 20 7.44 -12.46 18.70
CA SER A 20 6.21 -13.24 18.89
C SER A 20 5.03 -12.31 19.13
N SER A 21 3.84 -12.68 18.68
CA SER A 21 2.64 -11.88 18.82
C SER A 21 1.40 -12.76 19.04
N ASN A 22 0.40 -12.17 19.67
CA ASN A 22 -0.92 -12.74 19.82
C ASN A 22 -1.94 -11.87 19.07
N VAL A 23 -2.96 -12.51 18.52
CA VAL A 23 -4.09 -11.85 17.84
C VAL A 23 -5.30 -11.92 18.76
N TYR A 24 -5.89 -10.76 19.07
CA TYR A 24 -7.06 -10.63 19.93
C TYR A 24 -8.20 -9.98 19.14
N HIS A 25 -9.18 -10.79 18.72
CA HIS A 25 -10.40 -10.34 18.06
C HIS A 25 -11.26 -9.45 18.96
N LEU A 26 -11.54 -8.24 18.49
CA LEU A 26 -12.46 -7.29 19.14
C LEU A 26 -13.91 -7.46 18.64
N THR A 27 -14.09 -8.11 17.51
CA THR A 27 -15.39 -8.31 16.85
C THR A 27 -15.43 -9.69 16.22
N GLY A 28 -16.63 -10.24 16.02
CA GLY A 28 -16.82 -11.53 15.36
C GLY A 28 -17.06 -12.67 16.35
N PRO A 29 -17.17 -13.92 15.85
CA PRO A 29 -17.55 -15.08 16.66
C PRO A 29 -16.48 -15.47 17.70
N ASP A 30 -15.21 -15.13 17.46
CA ASP A 30 -14.08 -15.44 18.33
C ASP A 30 -13.70 -14.28 19.28
N GLN A 31 -14.67 -13.48 19.73
CA GLN A 31 -14.42 -12.33 20.61
C GLN A 31 -13.80 -12.76 21.95
N PHE A 32 -12.61 -12.24 22.28
CA PHE A 32 -11.85 -12.67 23.48
C PHE A 32 -12.14 -11.89 24.76
N PHE A 33 -12.80 -10.73 24.67
CA PHE A 33 -12.92 -9.78 25.77
C PHE A 33 -14.31 -9.82 26.41
N GLU A 34 -14.36 -9.75 27.73
CA GLU A 34 -15.60 -9.64 28.51
C GLU A 34 -16.36 -8.37 28.16
N SER A 35 -15.63 -7.27 27.99
CA SER A 35 -16.21 -6.01 27.55
C SER A 35 -15.26 -5.25 26.63
N ILE A 36 -15.85 -4.58 25.65
CA ILE A 36 -15.17 -3.71 24.71
C ILE A 36 -15.94 -2.41 24.68
N THR A 37 -15.26 -1.32 25.04
CA THR A 37 -15.78 0.04 24.90
C THR A 37 -14.89 0.78 23.93
N TRP A 38 -15.49 1.31 22.88
CA TRP A 38 -14.82 2.16 21.90
C TRP A 38 -15.48 3.54 21.91
N THR A 39 -14.73 4.57 22.30
CA THR A 39 -15.10 5.98 22.09
C THR A 39 -14.29 6.55 20.93
N ASP A 40 -14.58 7.78 20.50
CA ASP A 40 -13.95 8.43 19.32
C ASP A 40 -12.42 8.23 19.23
N THR A 41 -11.73 8.24 20.37
CA THR A 41 -10.26 8.10 20.45
C THR A 41 -9.78 7.02 21.41
N THR A 42 -10.65 6.36 22.17
CA THR A 42 -10.22 5.46 23.25
C THR A 42 -10.83 4.08 23.11
N LEU A 43 -9.97 3.07 23.10
CA LEU A 43 -10.34 1.66 23.19
C LEU A 43 -10.07 1.16 24.61
N ILE A 44 -11.09 0.59 25.24
CA ILE A 44 -10.99 -0.18 26.48
C ILE A 44 -11.47 -1.59 26.19
N ALA A 45 -10.56 -2.56 26.17
CA ALA A 45 -10.88 -3.98 26.00
C ALA A 45 -10.47 -4.73 27.27
N LYS A 46 -11.45 -5.19 28.05
CA LYS A 46 -11.23 -5.85 29.34
C LYS A 46 -11.38 -7.36 29.19
N SER A 47 -10.36 -8.08 29.63
CA SER A 47 -10.40 -9.53 29.76
C SER A 47 -11.09 -9.93 31.08
N SER A 48 -11.66 -11.13 31.11
CA SER A 48 -12.26 -11.68 32.32
C SER A 48 -11.22 -11.88 33.41
N LYS A 49 -11.65 -11.74 34.67
CA LYS A 49 -10.78 -11.99 35.83
C LYS A 49 -10.18 -13.39 35.76
N GLY A 50 -8.85 -13.50 35.90
CA GLY A 50 -8.12 -14.76 35.82
C GLY A 50 -7.88 -15.28 34.40
N SER A 51 -8.25 -14.52 33.36
CA SER A 51 -7.96 -14.85 31.97
C SER A 51 -6.48 -14.71 31.64
N VAL A 52 -6.00 -15.54 30.69
CA VAL A 52 -4.67 -15.44 30.07
C VAL A 52 -4.59 -14.32 29.02
N ILE A 53 -5.72 -13.69 28.72
CA ILE A 53 -5.82 -12.59 27.76
C ILE A 53 -5.48 -11.25 28.47
N PRO A 54 -4.58 -10.41 27.93
CA PRO A 54 -4.32 -9.08 28.45
C PRO A 54 -5.54 -8.16 28.36
N SER A 55 -5.63 -7.17 29.26
CA SER A 55 -6.56 -6.06 29.10
C SER A 55 -5.87 -4.84 28.48
N PHE A 56 -6.58 -4.08 27.65
CA PHE A 56 -6.05 -2.93 26.91
C PHE A 56 -6.82 -1.66 27.25
N THR A 57 -6.10 -0.58 27.53
CA THR A 57 -6.64 0.79 27.56
C THR A 57 -5.77 1.66 26.67
N LEU A 58 -6.23 1.90 25.44
CA LEU A 58 -5.48 2.60 24.40
C LEU A 58 -6.18 3.90 24.02
N THR A 59 -5.41 4.97 23.91
CA THR A 59 -5.85 6.26 23.38
C THR A 59 -5.09 6.54 22.10
N PHE A 60 -5.83 6.85 21.05
CA PHE A 60 -5.32 7.19 19.74
C PHE A 60 -5.43 8.68 19.54
N THR A 61 -4.30 9.31 19.23
CA THR A 61 -4.26 10.70 18.79
C THR A 61 -3.88 10.71 17.33
N ARG A 62 -4.41 11.65 16.57
CA ARG A 62 -4.02 11.85 15.17
C ARG A 62 -3.35 13.20 15.06
N GLU A 63 -2.12 13.19 14.57
CA GLU A 63 -1.35 14.40 14.31
C GLU A 63 -1.51 14.77 12.84
N ASP A 64 -2.13 15.92 12.63
CA ASP A 64 -2.35 16.52 11.33
C ASP A 64 -1.25 17.58 11.12
N SER A 65 -0.09 17.18 10.59
CA SER A 65 1.00 18.12 10.30
C SER A 65 1.14 18.41 8.80
N THR A 66 1.72 19.58 8.48
CA THR A 66 2.06 19.96 7.10
C THR A 66 3.08 19.02 6.45
N LYS A 67 3.74 18.16 7.24
CA LYS A 67 4.82 17.28 6.80
C LYS A 67 4.35 15.84 6.62
N GLU A 68 3.60 15.28 7.56
CA GLU A 68 3.12 13.89 7.57
C GLU A 68 1.79 13.78 8.35
N ILE A 69 0.93 12.84 7.94
CA ILE A 69 -0.24 12.45 8.75
C ILE A 69 0.13 11.17 9.50
N THR A 70 0.22 11.28 10.82
CA THR A 70 0.55 10.17 11.71
C THR A 70 -0.59 9.95 12.70
N SER A 71 -0.89 8.68 13.01
CA SER A 71 -1.69 8.36 14.20
C SER A 71 -0.72 7.91 15.28
N SER A 72 -0.77 8.54 16.45
CA SER A 72 -0.09 8.04 17.63
C SER A 72 -1.04 7.20 18.48
N VAL A 73 -0.48 6.24 19.20
CA VAL A 73 -1.17 5.46 20.22
C VAL A 73 -0.40 5.62 21.52
N GLN A 74 -1.13 5.79 22.62
CA GLN A 74 -0.60 5.74 23.97
C GLN A 74 -1.56 4.96 24.86
N GLY A 75 -1.08 4.27 25.87
CA GLY A 75 -1.99 3.52 26.73
C GLY A 75 -1.32 2.59 27.71
N THR A 76 -2.15 1.74 28.32
CA THR A 76 -1.73 0.69 29.23
C THR A 76 -2.23 -0.66 28.76
N ILE A 77 -1.38 -1.67 28.97
CA ILE A 77 -1.70 -3.08 28.81
C ILE A 77 -1.53 -3.72 30.18
N ILE A 78 -2.57 -4.40 30.66
CA ILE A 78 -2.52 -5.18 31.90
C ILE A 78 -2.32 -6.64 31.50
N GLU A 79 -1.11 -7.14 31.70
CA GLU A 79 -0.71 -8.51 31.37
C GLU A 79 -0.97 -9.44 32.56
N PRO A 80 -1.71 -10.54 32.40
CA PRO A 80 -1.86 -11.54 33.45
C PRO A 80 -0.52 -12.25 33.66
N ASP A 81 -0.16 -12.49 34.92
CA ASP A 81 0.95 -13.37 35.25
C ASP A 81 0.54 -14.82 34.99
N LEU A 82 1.07 -15.39 33.89
CA LEU A 82 0.76 -16.74 33.45
C LEU A 82 1.43 -17.81 34.33
N SER A 83 2.34 -17.44 35.23
CA SER A 83 2.99 -18.38 36.14
C SER A 83 2.10 -18.78 37.33
N VAL A 84 1.05 -18.00 37.62
CA VAL A 84 0.10 -18.25 38.71
C VAL A 84 -1.32 -17.93 38.24
N ILE A 85 -2.23 -18.92 38.21
CA ILE A 85 -3.65 -18.67 37.93
C ILE A 85 -4.20 -17.72 39.01
N GLY A 86 -4.62 -16.51 38.61
CA GLY A 86 -5.04 -15.46 39.53
C GLY A 86 -3.89 -14.64 40.15
N GLY A 87 -2.68 -14.75 39.60
CA GLY A 87 -1.48 -14.01 40.02
C GLY A 87 -1.54 -12.50 39.75
N PRO A 88 -0.55 -11.75 40.27
CA PRO A 88 -0.48 -10.30 40.13
C PRO A 88 -0.33 -9.89 38.65
N SER A 89 -1.12 -8.94 38.17
CA SER A 89 -0.99 -8.45 36.80
C SER A 89 0.13 -7.42 36.68
N THR A 90 0.87 -7.45 35.57
CA THR A 90 1.87 -6.42 35.26
C THR A 90 1.24 -5.34 34.38
N THR A 91 1.45 -4.07 34.72
CA THR A 91 1.03 -2.94 33.87
C THR A 91 2.19 -2.50 32.99
N VAL A 92 1.97 -2.53 31.68
CA VAL A 92 2.89 -2.04 30.66
C VAL A 92 2.34 -0.75 30.07
N HIS A 93 3.15 0.30 30.04
CA HIS A 93 2.83 1.53 29.33
C HIS A 93 3.35 1.45 27.90
N ILE A 94 2.53 1.83 26.93
CA ILE A 94 2.90 1.84 25.52
C ILE A 94 2.78 3.22 24.91
N ASN A 95 3.63 3.48 23.93
CA ASN A 95 3.51 4.55 22.97
C ASN A 95 3.89 4.02 21.58
N GLY A 96 3.36 4.63 20.53
CA GLY A 96 3.66 4.21 19.16
C GLY A 96 3.08 5.17 18.14
N ASN A 97 3.58 5.06 16.90
CA ASN A 97 3.12 5.86 15.77
C ASN A 97 2.84 4.95 14.57
N ASN A 98 1.79 5.25 13.83
CA ASN A 98 1.43 4.61 12.57
C ASN A 98 1.40 5.67 11.46
N TYR A 99 2.04 5.35 10.35
CA TYR A 99 2.12 6.19 9.14
C TYR A 99 1.11 5.77 8.06
N ASN A 100 0.50 4.59 8.24
CA ASN A 100 -0.42 4.01 7.27
C ASN A 100 -1.87 4.40 7.59
N ASN A 101 -2.65 4.68 6.55
CA ASN A 101 -4.07 5.00 6.67
C ASN A 101 -4.89 3.83 6.11
N PRO A 102 -6.02 3.46 6.74
CA PRO A 102 -6.93 2.51 6.13
C PRO A 102 -7.48 3.10 4.83
N ILE A 103 -7.33 2.39 3.72
CA ILE A 103 -7.83 2.83 2.41
C ILE A 103 -9.03 1.97 2.02
N PRO A 104 -10.24 2.54 1.85
CA PRO A 104 -11.40 1.78 1.41
C PRO A 104 -11.21 1.27 -0.02
N ASN A 105 -11.80 0.11 -0.32
CA ASN A 105 -11.80 -0.48 -1.66
C ASN A 105 -12.32 0.46 -2.75
N ALA A 106 -13.27 1.35 -2.43
CA ALA A 106 -13.83 2.34 -3.35
C ALA A 106 -12.77 3.30 -3.94
N MET A 107 -11.63 3.48 -3.25
CA MET A 107 -10.48 4.21 -3.81
C MET A 107 -9.98 3.55 -5.11
N TYR A 108 -10.07 2.23 -5.18
CA TYR A 108 -9.65 1.42 -6.31
C TYR A 108 -10.80 1.10 -7.29
N ALA A 109 -11.91 1.83 -7.22
CA ALA A 109 -13.02 1.62 -8.14
C ALA A 109 -12.63 1.93 -9.59
N GLY A 110 -12.87 0.97 -10.47
CA GLY A 110 -12.48 1.05 -11.89
C GLY A 110 -12.58 -0.32 -12.58
N THR A 111 -12.34 -0.31 -13.89
CA THR A 111 -12.24 -1.53 -14.72
C THR A 111 -10.79 -1.72 -15.15
N TYR A 112 -10.29 -2.93 -14.95
CA TYR A 112 -8.90 -3.30 -15.18
C TYR A 112 -8.78 -4.30 -16.32
N TYR A 113 -7.71 -4.17 -17.08
CA TYR A 113 -7.46 -4.89 -18.32
C TYR A 113 -6.10 -5.58 -18.31
N GLU A 114 -6.02 -6.74 -18.96
CA GLU A 114 -4.79 -7.44 -19.29
C GLU A 114 -4.10 -6.83 -20.52
N ASP A 115 -2.79 -7.08 -20.67
CA ASP A 115 -1.94 -6.66 -21.78
C ASP A 115 -2.01 -5.18 -22.15
N LYS A 116 -1.24 -4.33 -21.46
CA LYS A 116 -1.09 -2.90 -21.80
C LYS A 116 -2.45 -2.19 -22.04
N GLY A 117 -3.54 -2.73 -21.48
CA GLY A 117 -4.94 -2.33 -21.67
C GLY A 117 -5.58 -2.58 -23.04
N LYS A 118 -5.04 -3.48 -23.86
CA LYS A 118 -5.63 -3.95 -25.11
C LYS A 118 -6.45 -5.24 -24.96
N GLY A 119 -6.33 -5.95 -23.83
CA GLY A 119 -7.07 -7.18 -23.55
C GLY A 119 -8.49 -6.98 -23.01
N HIS A 120 -9.17 -8.11 -22.75
CA HIS A 120 -10.50 -8.13 -22.12
C HIS A 120 -10.48 -7.54 -20.70
N SER A 121 -11.66 -7.17 -20.21
CA SER A 121 -11.81 -6.75 -18.81
C SER A 121 -11.57 -7.96 -17.90
N ILE A 122 -10.69 -7.78 -16.92
CA ILE A 122 -10.29 -8.82 -15.98
C ILE A 122 -10.94 -8.64 -14.61
N LEU A 123 -10.98 -7.40 -14.16
CA LEU A 123 -11.43 -7.04 -12.83
C LEU A 123 -12.25 -5.75 -12.91
N LYS A 124 -13.33 -5.68 -12.16
CA LYS A 124 -14.08 -4.46 -11.93
C LYS A 124 -14.35 -4.29 -10.44
N ILE A 125 -13.99 -3.13 -9.91
CA ILE A 125 -14.27 -2.74 -8.52
C ILE A 125 -15.28 -1.58 -8.56
N GLY A 126 -16.38 -1.72 -7.82
CA GLY A 126 -17.39 -0.68 -7.66
C GLY A 126 -17.11 0.27 -6.49
N LEU A 127 -17.84 1.39 -6.47
CA LEU A 127 -17.83 2.34 -5.34
C LEU A 127 -18.66 1.83 -4.14
N ASP A 128 -19.44 0.78 -4.33
CA ASP A 128 -20.46 0.21 -3.45
C ASP A 128 -20.06 -1.16 -2.88
N ASN A 129 -18.75 -1.39 -2.71
CA ASN A 129 -18.18 -2.68 -2.29
C ASN A 129 -18.51 -3.88 -3.22
N THR A 130 -18.82 -3.62 -4.48
CA THR A 130 -18.97 -4.69 -5.48
C THR A 130 -17.62 -5.02 -6.12
N LEU A 131 -17.47 -6.29 -6.47
CA LEU A 131 -16.28 -6.83 -7.11
C LEU A 131 -16.73 -7.81 -8.19
N ALA A 132 -16.17 -7.72 -9.38
CA ALA A 132 -16.37 -8.70 -10.45
C ALA A 132 -15.02 -9.12 -11.04
N TYR A 133 -14.87 -10.41 -11.35
CA TYR A 133 -13.64 -11.02 -11.82
C TYR A 133 -13.91 -11.93 -13.00
N ASN A 134 -12.97 -12.01 -13.94
CA ASN A 134 -13.02 -12.90 -15.10
C ASN A 134 -12.26 -14.19 -14.79
N TYR A 135 -12.99 -15.23 -14.36
CA TYR A 135 -12.43 -16.52 -13.96
C TYR A 135 -11.89 -17.33 -15.14
N ASP A 136 -12.44 -17.14 -16.34
CA ASP A 136 -12.11 -17.90 -17.54
C ASP A 136 -10.87 -17.37 -18.28
N ASN A 137 -10.37 -16.20 -17.89
CA ASN A 137 -9.23 -15.56 -18.53
C ASN A 137 -8.00 -15.57 -17.62
N LEU A 138 -7.46 -16.77 -17.37
CA LEU A 138 -6.19 -16.97 -16.65
C LEU A 138 -4.95 -16.83 -17.55
N GLY A 139 -5.12 -16.74 -18.87
CA GLY A 139 -4.03 -16.82 -19.86
C GLY A 139 -4.17 -15.94 -21.10
N GLY A 140 -5.01 -14.91 -21.09
CA GLY A 140 -4.96 -13.83 -22.08
C GLY A 140 -6.13 -13.71 -23.06
N ASN A 141 -6.98 -14.73 -23.23
CA ASN A 141 -7.98 -14.72 -24.31
C ASN A 141 -9.40 -15.03 -23.82
N GLY A 142 -10.32 -14.08 -23.98
CA GLY A 142 -11.76 -14.26 -23.76
C GLY A 142 -12.28 -14.06 -22.34
N GLY A 143 -13.40 -14.70 -22.03
CA GLY A 143 -14.08 -14.67 -20.73
C GLY A 143 -14.94 -13.43 -20.48
N THR A 144 -15.78 -13.52 -19.45
CA THR A 144 -16.68 -12.45 -19.00
C THR A 144 -16.47 -12.13 -17.53
N LEU A 145 -16.76 -10.89 -17.14
CA LEU A 145 -16.76 -10.52 -15.72
C LEU A 145 -17.95 -11.18 -15.03
N GLU A 146 -17.67 -11.90 -13.95
CA GLU A 146 -18.67 -12.48 -13.06
C GLU A 146 -18.61 -11.83 -11.69
N ALA A 147 -19.76 -11.72 -11.03
CA ALA A 147 -19.84 -11.11 -9.70
C ALA A 147 -19.17 -11.98 -8.63
N VAL A 148 -18.32 -11.36 -7.81
CA VAL A 148 -17.71 -12.00 -6.63
C VAL A 148 -18.61 -11.78 -5.42
N ASN A 149 -19.37 -12.80 -5.05
CA ASN A 149 -20.36 -12.70 -3.96
C ASN A 149 -19.73 -12.50 -2.58
N THR A 150 -18.56 -13.09 -2.33
CA THR A 150 -17.86 -12.97 -1.03
C THR A 150 -16.37 -12.72 -1.27
N PHE A 151 -15.83 -11.71 -0.59
CA PHE A 151 -14.40 -11.42 -0.57
C PHE A 151 -13.96 -10.82 0.76
N ILE A 152 -12.69 -11.02 1.11
CA ILE A 152 -11.98 -10.29 2.16
C ILE A 152 -11.24 -9.13 1.50
N TYR A 153 -11.24 -7.97 2.15
CA TYR A 153 -10.41 -6.84 1.76
C TYR A 153 -9.61 -6.34 2.97
N ASN A 154 -8.29 -6.37 2.86
CA ASN A 154 -7.40 -5.86 3.90
C ASN A 154 -7.14 -4.36 3.66
N LEU A 155 -7.66 -3.52 4.56
CA LEU A 155 -7.58 -2.05 4.49
C LEU A 155 -6.14 -1.49 4.58
N ASN A 156 -5.18 -2.26 5.08
CA ASN A 156 -3.80 -1.82 5.31
C ASN A 156 -2.80 -2.36 4.28
N MET A 157 -3.12 -3.49 3.63
CA MET A 157 -2.32 -4.06 2.53
C MET A 157 -2.92 -3.80 1.15
N TYR A 158 -4.17 -3.34 1.10
CA TYR A 158 -4.91 -3.12 -0.14
C TYR A 158 -5.03 -4.41 -0.96
N VAL A 159 -5.27 -5.53 -0.26
CA VAL A 159 -5.39 -6.86 -0.86
C VAL A 159 -6.82 -7.35 -0.80
N PHE A 160 -7.37 -7.74 -1.95
CA PHE A 160 -8.60 -8.52 -2.05
C PHE A 160 -8.26 -10.00 -2.04
N THR A 161 -9.03 -10.82 -1.33
CA THR A 161 -8.91 -12.27 -1.36
C THR A 161 -10.29 -12.89 -1.52
N PHE A 162 -10.44 -13.80 -2.48
CA PHE A 162 -11.68 -14.52 -2.76
C PHE A 162 -11.40 -15.87 -3.43
N GLY A 163 -12.40 -16.74 -3.51
CA GLY A 163 -12.29 -18.05 -4.14
C GLY A 163 -13.53 -18.90 -3.86
N PRO A 164 -13.69 -20.02 -4.58
CA PRO A 164 -14.78 -20.95 -4.31
C PRO A 164 -14.66 -21.54 -2.91
N SER A 165 -15.80 -21.82 -2.28
CA SER A 165 -15.89 -22.44 -0.95
C SER A 165 -15.19 -23.81 -0.88
N SER A 166 -15.05 -24.49 -2.02
CA SER A 166 -14.31 -25.75 -2.16
C SER A 166 -12.82 -25.62 -1.85
N GLY A 167 -12.28 -24.39 -1.87
CA GLY A 167 -10.95 -24.07 -1.38
C GLY A 167 -9.79 -24.46 -2.29
N ASP A 168 -9.99 -25.12 -3.43
CA ASP A 168 -8.89 -25.59 -4.30
C ASP A 168 -8.12 -24.46 -5.00
N ILE A 169 -8.79 -23.31 -5.19
CA ILE A 169 -8.24 -22.13 -5.85
C ILE A 169 -8.49 -20.91 -4.96
N THR A 170 -7.49 -20.04 -4.84
CA THR A 170 -7.61 -18.75 -4.15
C THR A 170 -7.06 -17.65 -5.03
N TYR A 171 -7.86 -16.59 -5.19
CA TYR A 171 -7.52 -15.38 -5.92
C TYR A 171 -7.11 -14.31 -4.92
N SER A 172 -5.98 -13.66 -5.17
CA SER A 172 -5.52 -12.51 -4.38
C SER A 172 -5.16 -11.36 -5.32
N ILE A 173 -5.71 -10.17 -5.09
CA ILE A 173 -5.46 -8.99 -5.91
C ILE A 173 -4.79 -7.94 -5.04
N VAL A 174 -3.54 -7.62 -5.36
CA VAL A 174 -2.72 -6.63 -4.66
C VAL A 174 -2.81 -5.30 -5.40
N MET A 175 -3.43 -4.29 -4.78
CA MET A 175 -3.64 -2.99 -5.41
C MET A 175 -2.43 -2.06 -5.29
N GLY A 176 -2.29 -1.17 -6.28
CA GLY A 176 -1.29 -0.12 -6.28
C GLY A 176 -1.61 0.98 -7.28
N THR A 177 -0.65 1.87 -7.48
CA THR A 177 -0.76 3.03 -8.38
C THR A 177 0.50 3.17 -9.19
N SER A 178 0.41 3.62 -10.44
CA SER A 178 1.58 3.99 -11.23
C SER A 178 1.28 5.27 -12.02
N ALA A 179 2.29 6.16 -12.11
CA ALA A 179 2.19 7.32 -12.97
C ALA A 179 1.82 6.95 -14.42
N THR A 180 2.28 5.80 -14.91
CA THR A 180 2.01 5.38 -16.30
C THR A 180 0.77 4.51 -16.46
N GLY A 181 0.34 3.83 -15.40
CA GLY A 181 -0.72 2.82 -15.44
C GLY A 181 -2.04 3.26 -14.81
N GLY A 182 -2.07 4.44 -14.17
CA GLY A 182 -3.18 4.86 -13.32
C GLY A 182 -3.27 3.96 -12.10
N MET A 183 -4.46 3.41 -11.82
CA MET A 183 -4.57 2.29 -10.89
C MET A 183 -4.04 1.01 -11.55
N VAL A 184 -3.19 0.29 -10.81
CA VAL A 184 -2.59 -0.98 -11.21
C VAL A 184 -2.81 -2.02 -10.14
N CYS A 185 -2.85 -3.30 -10.50
CA CYS A 185 -2.80 -4.37 -9.52
C CYS A 185 -2.10 -5.60 -10.07
N ASN A 186 -1.62 -6.42 -9.15
CA ASN A 186 -1.17 -7.76 -9.46
C ASN A 186 -2.24 -8.75 -9.01
N ASP A 187 -2.74 -9.56 -9.94
CA ASP A 187 -3.61 -10.68 -9.62
C ASP A 187 -2.80 -11.97 -9.51
N LEU A 188 -2.99 -12.66 -8.39
CA LEU A 188 -2.31 -13.88 -8.00
C LEU A 188 -3.36 -14.98 -7.92
N VAL A 189 -3.21 -16.00 -8.76
CA VAL A 189 -4.07 -17.18 -8.72
C VAL A 189 -3.28 -18.32 -8.13
N THR A 190 -3.68 -18.78 -6.95
CA THR A 190 -3.03 -19.86 -6.22
C THR A 190 -3.88 -21.13 -6.26
N PHE A 191 -3.31 -22.19 -6.82
CA PHE A 191 -3.84 -23.55 -6.75
C PHE A 191 -3.31 -24.23 -5.49
N LYS A 192 -4.15 -24.95 -4.73
CA LYS A 192 -3.68 -25.66 -3.53
C LYS A 192 -2.94 -26.95 -3.87
N THR A 193 -3.30 -27.63 -4.95
CA THR A 193 -2.70 -28.91 -5.34
C THR A 193 -2.68 -29.05 -6.87
N PRO A 194 -1.49 -29.03 -7.52
CA PRO A 194 -0.19 -28.67 -6.96
C PRO A 194 -0.15 -27.20 -6.49
N LYS A 195 0.72 -26.88 -5.53
CA LYS A 195 0.88 -25.50 -5.04
C LYS A 195 1.58 -24.63 -6.10
N ILE A 196 0.80 -24.00 -6.97
CA ILE A 196 1.26 -23.13 -8.03
C ILE A 196 0.60 -21.75 -7.86
N THR A 197 1.39 -20.68 -7.95
CA THR A 197 0.89 -19.30 -7.98
C THR A 197 1.25 -18.68 -9.32
N ILE A 198 0.23 -18.21 -10.05
CA ILE A 198 0.39 -17.52 -11.34
C ILE A 198 0.19 -16.02 -11.11
N PRO A 199 1.23 -15.18 -11.28
CA PRO A 199 1.09 -13.73 -11.23
C PRO A 199 0.75 -13.14 -12.58
N ARG A 200 -0.15 -12.16 -12.60
CA ARG A 200 -0.39 -11.26 -13.73
C ARG A 200 -0.50 -9.82 -13.23
N SER A 201 -0.10 -8.86 -14.07
CA SER A 201 -0.25 -7.42 -13.80
C SER A 201 -1.31 -6.83 -14.70
N ILE A 202 -2.32 -6.19 -14.11
CA ILE A 202 -3.42 -5.54 -14.82
C ILE A 202 -3.51 -4.05 -14.45
N ARG A 203 -4.12 -3.26 -15.33
CA ARG A 203 -4.13 -1.79 -15.22
C ARG A 203 -5.41 -1.17 -15.78
N THR A 204 -5.68 0.07 -15.39
CA THR A 204 -6.81 0.86 -15.89
C THR A 204 -6.52 1.56 -17.22
N VAL A 205 -5.27 2.02 -17.41
CA VAL A 205 -4.85 2.77 -18.61
C VAL A 205 -4.47 1.84 -19.77
N LYS A 206 -4.98 2.13 -20.98
CA LYS A 206 -4.79 1.37 -22.22
C LYS A 206 -3.72 1.92 -23.16
N SER A 207 -3.42 3.21 -23.06
CA SER A 207 -2.35 3.81 -23.84
C SER A 207 -1.72 4.98 -23.10
N ARG A 208 -0.44 5.21 -23.37
CA ARG A 208 0.34 6.24 -22.71
C ARG A 208 1.24 6.95 -23.70
N GLU A 209 1.35 8.25 -23.54
CA GLU A 209 2.33 9.10 -24.21
C GLU A 209 3.35 9.55 -23.16
N LYS A 210 4.63 9.26 -23.37
CA LYS A 210 5.70 9.73 -22.47
C LYS A 210 6.34 10.97 -23.06
N ILE A 211 6.34 12.06 -22.30
CA ILE A 211 7.01 13.29 -22.66
C ILE A 211 8.46 13.23 -22.14
N PRO A 212 9.47 13.42 -23.00
CA PRO A 212 10.87 13.46 -22.58
C PRO A 212 11.13 14.57 -21.55
N ALA A 213 11.97 14.27 -20.56
CA ALA A 213 12.37 15.23 -19.53
C ALA A 213 13.59 16.04 -19.98
N ILE A 214 13.63 17.33 -19.65
CA ILE A 214 14.78 18.20 -19.88
C ILE A 214 15.48 18.46 -18.53
N GLY A 215 16.51 17.68 -18.23
CA GLY A 215 17.30 17.83 -16.99
C GLY A 215 16.59 17.34 -15.72
N LYS A 216 17.12 17.74 -14.55
CA LYS A 216 16.58 17.39 -13.23
C LYS A 216 15.98 18.62 -12.56
N ASN A 217 14.98 18.39 -11.70
CA ASN A 217 14.38 19.43 -10.87
C ASN A 217 14.68 19.18 -9.38
N SER A 218 15.21 20.19 -8.67
CA SER A 218 15.52 20.10 -7.24
C SER A 218 14.28 20.00 -6.35
N SER A 219 13.13 20.52 -6.79
CA SER A 219 11.84 20.40 -6.08
C SER A 219 11.22 19.00 -6.15
N SER A 220 11.87 18.03 -6.82
CA SER A 220 11.43 16.62 -6.86
C SER A 220 11.24 16.03 -5.46
N LYS A 221 12.10 16.40 -4.51
CA LYS A 221 11.98 15.94 -3.11
C LYS A 221 10.68 16.41 -2.46
N ASP A 222 10.28 17.65 -2.72
CA ASP A 222 9.07 18.21 -2.13
C ASP A 222 7.82 17.69 -2.82
N LEU A 223 7.82 17.60 -4.15
CA LEU A 223 6.69 17.03 -4.89
C LEU A 223 6.48 15.54 -4.57
N ALA A 224 7.55 14.78 -4.30
CA ALA A 224 7.45 13.38 -3.91
C ALA A 224 6.59 13.16 -2.64
N LYS A 225 6.48 14.15 -1.76
CA LYS A 225 5.60 14.12 -0.57
C LYS A 225 4.11 14.21 -0.90
N PHE A 226 3.79 14.53 -2.16
CA PHE A 226 2.44 14.58 -2.71
C PHE A 226 2.18 13.43 -3.68
N ALA A 227 3.05 12.41 -3.71
CA ALA A 227 2.81 11.19 -4.45
C ALA A 227 1.48 10.56 -4.02
N GLY A 228 0.69 10.13 -4.99
CA GLY A 228 -0.67 9.65 -4.78
C GLY A 228 -1.42 9.49 -6.10
N PHE A 229 -2.58 8.85 -6.02
CA PHE A 229 -3.53 8.80 -7.12
C PHE A 229 -4.73 9.68 -6.77
N TYR A 230 -4.98 10.69 -7.59
CA TYR A 230 -6.03 11.66 -7.41
C TYR A 230 -7.08 11.40 -8.47
N ARG A 231 -8.26 10.92 -8.06
CA ARG A 231 -9.42 10.87 -8.96
C ARG A 231 -9.85 12.30 -9.25
N LEU A 232 -9.98 12.64 -10.53
CA LEU A 232 -10.31 13.98 -10.98
C LEU A 232 -11.80 14.07 -11.30
N SER A 233 -12.38 15.21 -10.93
CA SER A 233 -13.74 15.60 -11.27
C SER A 233 -13.65 16.85 -12.14
N PHE A 234 -14.06 16.70 -13.40
CA PHE A 234 -14.12 17.77 -14.42
C PHE A 234 -15.57 18.15 -14.73
N ASP A 235 -16.44 17.13 -14.81
CA ASP A 235 -17.89 17.19 -15.01
C ASP A 235 -18.52 15.84 -14.57
N ASP A 236 -19.85 15.74 -14.53
CA ASP A 236 -20.57 14.50 -14.19
C ASP A 236 -20.41 13.37 -15.25
N ASN A 237 -19.88 13.70 -16.44
CA ASN A 237 -19.81 12.81 -17.59
C ASN A 237 -18.50 12.01 -17.68
N ASN A 238 -17.46 12.42 -16.93
CA ASN A 238 -16.15 11.79 -17.02
C ASN A 238 -15.64 11.31 -15.65
N PRO A 239 -16.23 10.24 -15.08
CA PRO A 239 -15.96 9.83 -13.70
C PRO A 239 -14.57 9.24 -13.49
N ASN A 240 -13.78 8.99 -14.55
CA ASN A 240 -12.59 8.13 -14.48
C ASN A 240 -11.26 8.85 -14.70
N GLY A 241 -11.25 10.16 -15.00
CA GLY A 241 -9.99 10.85 -15.14
C GLY A 241 -9.23 10.95 -13.82
N PHE A 242 -7.91 11.13 -13.92
CA PHE A 242 -7.01 11.07 -12.77
C PHE A 242 -5.73 11.88 -12.99
N LEU A 243 -5.10 12.25 -11.88
CA LEU A 243 -3.70 12.64 -11.78
C LEU A 243 -3.00 11.60 -10.89
N SER A 244 -1.96 10.93 -11.38
CA SER A 244 -1.18 9.96 -10.60
C SER A 244 0.24 10.45 -10.48
N ILE A 245 0.73 10.64 -9.26
CA ILE A 245 2.08 11.12 -8.96
C ILE A 245 2.86 10.00 -8.29
N GLU A 246 3.99 9.62 -8.89
CA GLU A 246 4.91 8.60 -8.43
C GLU A 246 6.25 9.25 -8.08
N GLY A 247 6.53 9.34 -6.79
CA GLY A 247 7.84 9.73 -6.28
C GLY A 247 8.71 8.51 -6.04
N LYS A 248 9.96 8.56 -6.51
CA LYS A 248 11.00 7.58 -6.16
C LYS A 248 12.26 8.30 -5.69
N TYR A 249 13.05 7.64 -4.86
CA TYR A 249 14.40 8.09 -4.57
C TYR A 249 15.42 6.97 -4.65
N GLN A 250 16.64 7.31 -5.03
CA GLN A 250 17.80 6.44 -4.90
C GLN A 250 18.71 6.96 -3.79
N THR A 251 19.11 6.08 -2.87
CA THR A 251 20.07 6.43 -1.81
C THR A 251 21.50 6.24 -2.32
N LYS A 252 22.39 7.11 -1.86
CA LYS A 252 23.83 7.06 -2.15
C LYS A 252 24.60 6.53 -0.94
N PRO A 253 25.86 6.07 -1.11
CA PRO A 253 26.69 5.58 -0.01
C PRO A 253 26.86 6.57 1.16
N ASP A 254 26.78 7.87 0.88
CA ASP A 254 26.86 8.95 1.87
C ASP A 254 25.52 9.24 2.61
N GLY A 255 24.46 8.47 2.31
CA GLY A 255 23.13 8.64 2.88
C GLY A 255 22.26 9.72 2.20
N THR A 256 22.80 10.45 1.22
CA THR A 256 22.01 11.40 0.43
C THR A 256 21.06 10.69 -0.53
N ARG A 257 20.05 11.41 -1.03
CA ARG A 257 18.95 10.83 -1.83
C ARG A 257 18.71 11.64 -3.09
N ASP A 258 18.72 10.97 -4.23
CA ASP A 258 18.34 11.53 -5.52
C ASP A 258 16.87 11.22 -5.80
N TYR A 259 16.02 12.25 -5.79
CA TYR A 259 14.59 12.11 -6.05
C TYR A 259 14.28 12.22 -7.54
N THR A 260 13.32 11.44 -8.00
CA THR A 260 12.68 11.58 -9.31
C THR A 260 11.18 11.49 -9.11
N VAL A 261 10.43 12.39 -9.75
CA VAL A 261 8.97 12.35 -9.73
C VAL A 261 8.45 12.22 -11.15
N THR A 262 7.66 11.17 -11.37
CA THR A 262 6.91 10.97 -12.61
C THR A 262 5.44 11.17 -12.30
N PHE A 263 4.67 11.79 -13.20
CA PHE A 263 3.23 11.88 -13.02
C PHE A 263 2.48 11.73 -14.34
N GLY A 264 1.34 11.04 -14.25
CA GLY A 264 0.43 10.82 -15.37
C GLY A 264 -0.85 11.60 -15.19
N VAL A 265 -1.29 12.28 -16.24
CA VAL A 265 -2.58 12.96 -16.30
C VAL A 265 -3.47 12.26 -17.31
N SER A 266 -4.72 12.00 -16.94
CA SER A 266 -5.73 11.43 -17.81
C SER A 266 -7.05 12.15 -17.60
N LEU A 267 -7.66 12.62 -18.68
CA LEU A 267 -9.00 13.21 -18.63
C LEU A 267 -10.11 12.14 -18.71
N ASN A 268 -9.83 11.00 -19.34
CA ASN A 268 -10.83 9.96 -19.66
C ASN A 268 -10.65 8.64 -18.87
N GLY A 269 -9.55 8.50 -18.11
CA GLY A 269 -9.19 7.29 -17.37
C GLY A 269 -8.61 6.15 -18.21
N THR A 270 -8.64 6.23 -19.55
CA THR A 270 -8.18 5.16 -20.45
C THR A 270 -6.88 5.48 -21.18
N THR A 271 -6.54 6.77 -21.33
CA THR A 271 -5.30 7.23 -21.99
C THR A 271 -4.62 8.26 -21.10
N SER A 272 -3.29 8.23 -20.98
CA SER A 272 -2.56 9.20 -20.15
C SER A 272 -1.37 9.85 -20.86
N LYS A 273 -1.09 11.11 -20.53
CA LYS A 273 0.22 11.74 -20.79
C LYS A 273 1.06 11.66 -19.53
N VAL A 274 2.32 11.26 -19.69
CA VAL A 274 3.26 11.02 -18.60
C VAL A 274 4.39 12.01 -18.71
N TYR A 275 4.61 12.75 -17.62
CA TYR A 275 5.67 13.72 -17.47
C TYR A 275 6.63 13.27 -16.37
N THR A 276 7.88 13.70 -16.46
CA THR A 276 8.83 13.65 -15.34
C THR A 276 9.13 15.08 -14.94
N LEU A 277 9.16 15.37 -13.63
CA LEU A 277 9.46 16.72 -13.15
C LEU A 277 10.89 17.10 -13.57
N ASP A 278 11.00 18.12 -14.42
CA ASP A 278 12.26 18.53 -15.05
C ASP A 278 12.54 20.02 -14.84
N SER A 279 13.64 20.54 -15.40
CA SER A 279 14.07 21.92 -15.13
C SER A 279 13.14 23.01 -15.69
N THR A 280 12.17 22.66 -16.54
CA THR A 280 11.21 23.60 -17.14
C THR A 280 9.96 23.79 -16.29
N MET A 281 9.74 22.90 -15.32
CA MET A 281 8.57 22.89 -14.45
C MET A 281 8.87 23.54 -13.10
N SER A 282 7.84 24.00 -12.39
CA SER A 282 7.99 24.56 -11.05
C SER A 282 7.09 23.88 -10.04
N PHE A 283 7.59 23.71 -8.82
CA PHE A 283 6.81 23.29 -7.66
C PHE A 283 7.16 24.20 -6.48
N ILE A 284 6.25 25.11 -6.15
CA ILE A 284 6.51 26.24 -5.25
C ILE A 284 5.45 26.27 -4.15
N GLN A 285 5.89 26.48 -2.91
CA GLN A 285 4.99 26.73 -1.79
C GLN A 285 4.48 28.17 -1.80
N SER A 286 3.16 28.34 -1.66
CA SER A 286 2.49 29.64 -1.53
C SER A 286 1.53 29.57 -0.34
N GLY A 287 1.96 30.11 0.80
CA GLY A 287 1.26 29.95 2.08
C GLY A 287 1.15 28.48 2.50
N GLU A 288 -0.07 28.01 2.75
CA GLU A 288 -0.36 26.61 3.10
C GLU A 288 -0.44 25.69 1.87
N ASN A 289 -0.48 26.26 0.67
CA ASN A 289 -0.64 25.51 -0.57
C ASN A 289 0.70 25.29 -1.26
N TRP A 290 0.77 24.24 -2.08
CA TRP A 290 1.86 24.00 -3.00
C TRP A 290 1.34 24.01 -4.43
N VAL A 291 2.07 24.58 -5.37
CA VAL A 291 1.62 24.75 -6.74
C VAL A 291 2.61 24.10 -7.71
N LEU A 292 2.16 23.07 -8.43
CA LEU A 292 2.87 22.50 -9.58
C LEU A 292 2.44 23.23 -10.84
N THR A 293 3.40 23.68 -11.64
CA THR A 293 3.14 24.34 -12.92
C THR A 293 4.00 23.73 -14.02
N ILE A 294 3.34 23.38 -15.14
CA ILE A 294 3.95 22.98 -16.40
C ILE A 294 3.57 24.05 -17.42
N PRO A 295 4.52 24.90 -17.86
CA PRO A 295 4.23 25.98 -18.79
C PRO A 295 3.85 25.43 -20.17
N ASN A 296 3.04 26.17 -20.93
CA ASN A 296 2.78 25.85 -22.33
C ASN A 296 3.90 26.44 -23.21
N PRO A 297 4.68 25.61 -23.93
CA PRO A 297 5.79 26.09 -24.76
C PRO A 297 5.32 26.90 -25.98
N TYR A 298 4.04 26.79 -26.36
CA TYR A 298 3.45 27.50 -27.50
C TYR A 298 2.61 28.72 -27.11
N ASN A 299 2.31 28.90 -25.83
CA ASN A 299 1.55 30.03 -25.33
C ASN A 299 2.02 30.44 -23.92
N ALA A 300 2.88 31.45 -23.84
CA ALA A 300 3.45 31.91 -22.58
C ALA A 300 2.43 32.45 -21.56
N ALA A 301 1.19 32.76 -21.98
CA ALA A 301 0.12 33.19 -21.10
C ALA A 301 -0.71 32.01 -20.54
N ALA A 302 -0.39 30.78 -20.90
CA ALA A 302 -1.12 29.59 -20.49
C ALA A 302 -0.19 28.50 -19.94
N ASP A 303 -0.73 27.68 -19.03
CA ASP A 303 -0.08 26.50 -18.50
C ASP A 303 -0.70 25.25 -19.14
N ILE A 304 0.10 24.24 -19.48
CA ILE A 304 -0.40 22.91 -19.83
C ILE A 304 -1.07 22.28 -18.60
N LEU A 305 -0.41 22.39 -17.45
CA LEU A 305 -0.91 21.86 -16.18
C LEU A 305 -0.60 22.86 -15.07
N LYS A 306 -1.61 23.19 -14.29
CA LYS A 306 -1.45 23.91 -13.03
C LYS A 306 -2.23 23.20 -11.95
N VAL A 307 -1.56 22.80 -10.87
CA VAL A 307 -2.18 22.05 -9.76
C VAL A 307 -1.82 22.70 -8.45
N THR A 308 -2.84 23.10 -7.70
CA THR A 308 -2.72 23.54 -6.31
C THR A 308 -3.02 22.36 -5.41
N PHE A 309 -2.07 22.01 -4.54
CA PHE A 309 -2.19 20.99 -3.52
C PHE A 309 -2.45 21.64 -2.18
N THR A 310 -3.50 21.17 -1.51
CA THR A 310 -3.87 21.57 -0.16
C THR A 310 -3.94 20.33 0.71
N ARG A 311 -3.14 20.31 1.79
CA ARG A 311 -3.30 19.29 2.82
C ARG A 311 -4.50 19.66 3.68
N LYS A 312 -5.63 18.99 3.47
CA LYS A 312 -6.85 19.22 4.23
C LYS A 312 -7.51 17.88 4.51
N ARG A 313 -7.93 17.71 5.76
CA ARG A 313 -8.72 16.56 6.21
C ARG A 313 -10.20 16.91 6.15
N GLU A 314 -10.99 16.01 5.59
CA GLU A 314 -12.45 16.08 5.59
C GLU A 314 -13.02 14.76 6.14
N LYS A 315 -14.33 14.66 6.39
CA LYS A 315 -14.96 13.37 6.71
C LYS A 315 -15.31 12.63 5.42
N ALA A 316 -15.21 11.30 5.38
CA ALA A 316 -15.61 10.51 4.23
C ALA A 316 -16.87 9.67 4.53
N TYR A 317 -17.71 9.51 3.50
CA TYR A 317 -18.74 8.48 3.34
C TYR A 317 -19.82 8.40 4.44
N PRO A 318 -21.00 9.03 4.24
CA PRO A 318 -22.13 9.00 5.19
C PRO A 318 -22.76 7.62 5.50
N GLY A 319 -22.24 6.51 4.94
CA GLY A 319 -22.85 5.18 5.05
C GLY A 319 -21.92 4.02 5.42
N ALA A 320 -20.63 4.25 5.67
CA ALA A 320 -19.65 3.19 5.92
C ALA A 320 -19.14 3.09 7.37
N GLY A 321 -19.71 3.85 8.31
CA GLY A 321 -19.02 4.17 9.56
C GLY A 321 -17.86 5.13 9.27
N SER A 322 -17.74 6.20 10.05
CA SER A 322 -16.93 7.37 9.70
C SER A 322 -15.43 7.05 9.49
N TYR A 323 -15.02 6.90 8.24
CA TYR A 323 -13.60 6.95 7.84
C TYR A 323 -13.29 8.37 7.36
N TYR A 324 -12.15 8.95 7.72
CA TYR A 324 -11.81 10.32 7.32
C TYR A 324 -11.44 10.38 5.82
N ARG A 325 -11.80 11.49 5.13
CA ARG A 325 -11.53 11.79 3.70
C ARG A 325 -10.29 12.67 3.58
N SER A 326 -9.60 12.47 2.45
CA SER A 326 -8.44 13.17 1.89
C SER A 326 -7.24 13.39 2.83
N VAL A 327 -6.07 12.98 2.34
CA VAL A 327 -4.76 13.37 2.90
C VAL A 327 -4.24 14.62 2.18
N VAL A 328 -4.55 14.73 0.88
CA VAL A 328 -4.28 15.90 0.03
C VAL A 328 -5.45 16.08 -0.94
N SER A 329 -5.96 17.30 -1.00
CA SER A 329 -6.91 17.75 -2.02
C SER A 329 -6.18 18.56 -3.08
N ILE A 330 -6.64 18.48 -4.32
CA ILE A 330 -6.09 19.23 -5.44
C ILE A 330 -7.19 20.00 -6.17
N SER A 331 -6.80 21.14 -6.70
CA SER A 331 -7.58 21.90 -7.67
C SER A 331 -6.64 22.47 -8.73
N GLY A 332 -7.12 22.62 -9.95
CA GLY A 332 -6.23 23.01 -11.03
C GLY A 332 -6.87 23.01 -12.38
N SER A 333 -6.02 23.03 -13.41
CA SER A 333 -6.43 22.92 -14.80
C SER A 333 -5.42 22.11 -15.60
N TYR A 334 -5.91 21.33 -16.56
CA TYR A 334 -5.11 20.64 -17.56
C TYR A 334 -5.64 20.97 -18.96
N ASP A 335 -4.78 21.51 -19.83
CA ASP A 335 -5.17 22.02 -21.16
C ASP A 335 -6.42 22.92 -21.10
N ALA A 336 -6.43 23.87 -20.15
CA ALA A 336 -7.53 24.79 -19.81
C ALA A 336 -8.82 24.15 -19.23
N ILE A 337 -8.87 22.82 -19.06
CA ILE A 337 -10.01 22.14 -18.40
C ILE A 337 -9.78 22.13 -16.90
N GLY A 338 -10.64 22.82 -16.16
CA GLY A 338 -10.60 22.87 -14.70
C GLY A 338 -10.93 21.53 -14.05
N PHE A 339 -10.30 21.24 -12.92
CA PHE A 339 -10.56 20.02 -12.16
C PHE A 339 -10.41 20.22 -10.66
N THR A 340 -11.05 19.31 -9.92
CA THR A 340 -10.74 19.05 -8.51
C THR A 340 -10.46 17.57 -8.31
N GLY A 341 -9.79 17.23 -7.22
CA GLY A 341 -9.50 15.83 -6.90
C GLY A 341 -9.01 15.67 -5.47
N ASN A 342 -8.89 14.42 -5.04
CA ASN A 342 -8.33 14.08 -3.74
C ASN A 342 -7.72 12.68 -3.75
N THR A 343 -6.81 12.42 -2.82
CA THR A 343 -6.23 11.10 -2.55
C THR A 343 -6.38 10.72 -1.08
N LEU A 344 -6.62 9.44 -0.81
CA LEU A 344 -6.51 8.83 0.52
C LEU A 344 -5.15 8.16 0.75
N LEU A 345 -4.37 7.98 -0.32
CA LEU A 345 -3.05 7.41 -0.26
C LEU A 345 -2.07 8.40 0.39
N ASN A 346 -1.20 7.89 1.24
CA ASN A 346 -0.14 8.65 1.87
C ASN A 346 1.20 7.96 1.63
N VAL A 347 2.24 8.76 1.46
CA VAL A 347 3.61 8.28 1.36
C VAL A 347 4.07 7.79 2.73
N VAL A 348 4.60 6.57 2.80
CA VAL A 348 5.15 6.02 4.04
C VAL A 348 6.68 6.02 3.93
N PRO A 349 7.41 6.68 4.84
CA PRO A 349 8.86 6.61 4.83
C PRO A 349 9.32 5.18 5.11
N LEU A 350 10.43 4.75 4.51
CA LEU A 350 10.92 3.37 4.65
C LEU A 350 11.14 2.98 6.12
N LYS A 351 11.57 3.92 6.97
CA LYS A 351 11.69 3.72 8.42
C LYS A 351 10.38 3.33 9.12
N GLY A 352 9.23 3.54 8.50
CA GLY A 352 7.93 3.07 8.99
C GLY A 352 7.83 1.54 9.06
N TYR A 353 8.73 0.83 8.36
CA TYR A 353 8.86 -0.62 8.38
C TYR A 353 10.07 -1.11 9.19
N CYS A 354 10.75 -0.22 9.92
CA CYS A 354 11.80 -0.60 10.87
C CYS A 354 11.24 -1.43 12.03
N GLY A 355 12.11 -2.20 12.67
CA GLY A 355 11.76 -2.95 13.88
C GLY A 355 12.42 -4.33 13.87
N ALA A 356 11.63 -5.35 14.20
CA ALA A 356 12.11 -6.73 14.27
C ALA A 356 12.53 -7.27 12.89
N PRO A 357 13.56 -8.12 12.82
CA PRO A 357 13.91 -8.83 11.59
C PRO A 357 12.75 -9.69 11.06
N LEU A 358 12.49 -9.58 9.77
CA LEU A 358 11.63 -10.50 9.01
C LEU A 358 12.39 -11.82 8.79
N LYS A 359 11.69 -12.94 8.97
CA LYS A 359 12.23 -14.28 8.73
C LYS A 359 11.61 -14.89 7.49
N TYR A 360 12.42 -15.63 6.73
CA TYR A 360 11.90 -16.43 5.63
C TYR A 360 11.11 -17.63 6.18
N LYS A 361 9.84 -17.78 5.77
CA LYS A 361 9.08 -19.01 6.00
C LYS A 361 9.19 -19.89 4.75
N ALA A 362 10.04 -20.92 4.79
CA ALA A 362 10.00 -21.94 3.76
C ALA A 362 8.61 -22.62 3.76
N SER A 363 8.11 -23.00 2.58
CA SER A 363 6.84 -23.71 2.47
C SER A 363 6.88 -25.11 3.08
N SER A 364 8.08 -25.65 3.31
CA SER A 364 8.38 -26.82 4.11
C SER A 364 8.74 -26.43 5.55
N SER A 365 8.40 -27.27 6.51
CA SER A 365 8.56 -27.12 7.98
C SER A 365 9.99 -26.93 8.51
N SER A 366 10.94 -26.51 7.68
CA SER A 366 12.31 -26.15 8.07
C SER A 366 12.36 -24.66 8.43
N SER A 367 12.66 -24.35 9.70
CA SER A 367 13.02 -23.00 10.12
C SER A 367 14.28 -22.55 9.37
N SER A 368 14.17 -21.51 8.55
CA SER A 368 15.33 -20.85 7.97
C SER A 368 15.84 -19.76 8.91
N ASP A 369 17.16 -19.64 9.06
CA ASP A 369 17.81 -18.52 9.75
C ASP A 369 17.94 -17.29 8.85
N GLU A 370 17.46 -17.38 7.61
CA GLU A 370 17.49 -16.30 6.63
C GLU A 370 16.60 -15.13 7.09
N THR A 371 17.22 -13.97 7.27
CA THR A 371 16.57 -12.76 7.78
C THR A 371 16.73 -11.57 6.84
N MET A 372 15.78 -10.65 6.96
CA MET A 372 15.82 -9.32 6.37
C MET A 372 15.35 -8.30 7.41
N GLN A 373 15.93 -7.11 7.44
CA GLN A 373 15.54 -6.05 8.37
C GLN A 373 15.65 -4.69 7.70
N VAL A 374 14.61 -3.86 7.82
CA VAL A 374 14.72 -2.44 7.51
C VAL A 374 15.36 -1.73 8.70
N ILE A 375 16.52 -1.11 8.48
CA ILE A 375 17.30 -0.48 9.55
C ILE A 375 16.97 1.01 9.64
N SER A 376 16.86 1.67 8.49
CA SER A 376 16.53 3.09 8.40
C SER A 376 15.91 3.42 7.04
N ASP A 377 15.65 4.70 6.78
CA ASP A 377 15.22 5.17 5.45
C ASP A 377 16.26 4.93 4.33
N THR A 378 17.51 4.61 4.70
CA THR A 378 18.65 4.51 3.79
C THR A 378 19.41 3.21 3.92
N GLU A 379 18.93 2.26 4.72
CA GLU A 379 19.65 1.03 4.98
C GLU A 379 18.71 -0.15 5.23
N VAL A 380 19.00 -1.25 4.55
CA VAL A 380 18.38 -2.56 4.80
C VAL A 380 19.47 -3.60 5.03
N MET A 381 19.19 -4.55 5.92
CA MET A 381 19.99 -5.74 6.11
C MET A 381 19.30 -6.92 5.41
N TYR A 382 20.02 -7.64 4.56
CA TYR A 382 19.50 -8.80 3.84
C TYR A 382 20.57 -9.89 3.84
N HIS A 383 20.22 -11.09 4.33
CA HIS A 383 21.16 -12.22 4.50
C HIS A 383 22.40 -11.86 5.32
N GLY A 384 22.24 -11.05 6.37
CA GLY A 384 23.34 -10.58 7.21
C GLY A 384 24.25 -9.52 6.59
N HIS A 385 23.96 -9.07 5.36
CA HIS A 385 24.69 -8.00 4.69
C HIS A 385 23.91 -6.69 4.70
N SER A 386 24.59 -5.57 4.95
CA SER A 386 24.01 -4.22 4.91
C SER A 386 24.07 -3.64 3.49
N TYR A 387 22.95 -3.08 3.03
CA TYR A 387 22.80 -2.42 1.75
C TYR A 387 22.32 -0.99 1.94
N LYS A 388 23.06 -0.04 1.36
CA LYS A 388 22.83 1.42 1.48
C LYS A 388 22.53 2.12 0.15
N ILE A 389 22.70 1.42 -0.97
CA ILE A 389 22.29 1.92 -2.30
C ILE A 389 20.96 1.26 -2.62
N LEU A 390 19.88 1.98 -2.32
CA LEU A 390 18.51 1.53 -2.37
C LEU A 390 17.73 2.39 -3.36
N THR A 391 16.83 1.77 -4.10
CA THR A 391 15.79 2.46 -4.86
C THR A 391 14.47 2.25 -4.17
N VAL A 392 13.80 3.33 -3.78
CA VAL A 392 12.59 3.28 -2.96
C VAL A 392 11.45 4.01 -3.65
N VAL A 393 10.28 3.36 -3.69
CA VAL A 393 9.00 3.94 -4.13
C VAL A 393 8.05 3.97 -2.92
N PRO A 394 8.07 5.05 -2.11
CA PRO A 394 7.46 5.01 -0.78
C PRO A 394 5.92 5.08 -0.78
N LEU A 395 5.28 5.41 -1.90
CA LEU A 395 3.82 5.25 -2.05
C LEU A 395 3.41 3.79 -2.22
N MET A 396 4.26 2.98 -2.88
CA MET A 396 4.00 1.56 -3.17
C MET A 396 4.69 0.62 -2.18
N TYR A 397 5.47 1.18 -1.24
CA TYR A 397 6.25 0.44 -0.25
C TYR A 397 7.27 -0.52 -0.88
N ILE A 398 7.79 -0.15 -2.05
CA ILE A 398 8.77 -0.95 -2.78
C ILE A 398 10.18 -0.48 -2.47
N VAL A 399 11.09 -1.42 -2.22
CA VAL A 399 12.53 -1.21 -2.07
C VAL A 399 13.27 -2.14 -3.02
N GLY A 400 14.28 -1.63 -3.74
CA GLY A 400 15.13 -2.43 -4.60
C GLY A 400 16.61 -2.16 -4.36
N PHE A 401 17.47 -3.17 -4.50
CA PHE A 401 18.93 -3.05 -4.43
C PHE A 401 19.60 -4.21 -5.20
N ILE A 402 20.91 -4.09 -5.41
CA ILE A 402 21.72 -5.17 -5.98
C ILE A 402 22.46 -5.87 -4.84
N ASP A 403 22.29 -7.19 -4.73
CA ASP A 403 22.94 -7.98 -3.69
C ASP A 403 24.42 -8.25 -4.02
N ILE A 404 25.16 -8.82 -3.05
CA ILE A 404 26.57 -9.16 -3.22
C ILE A 404 26.85 -10.21 -4.32
N ALA A 405 25.82 -10.95 -4.75
CA ALA A 405 25.89 -11.92 -5.83
C ALA A 405 25.54 -11.31 -7.20
N GLY A 406 25.26 -9.99 -7.25
CA GLY A 406 24.91 -9.29 -8.49
C GLY A 406 23.46 -9.48 -8.91
N ASN A 407 22.58 -9.94 -8.01
CA ASN A 407 21.15 -10.07 -8.29
C ASN A 407 20.40 -8.80 -7.92
N GLU A 408 19.39 -8.45 -8.70
CA GLU A 408 18.40 -7.46 -8.32
C GLU A 408 17.42 -8.09 -7.32
N VAL A 409 17.35 -7.49 -6.14
CA VAL A 409 16.42 -7.87 -5.08
C VAL A 409 15.40 -6.76 -4.90
N ILE A 410 14.12 -7.09 -5.05
CA ILE A 410 13.00 -6.15 -4.87
C ILE A 410 12.09 -6.66 -3.75
N PHE A 411 11.75 -5.77 -2.82
CA PHE A 411 10.83 -5.98 -1.70
C PHE A 411 9.56 -5.18 -1.91
N SER A 412 8.40 -5.79 -1.66
CA SER A 412 7.12 -5.11 -1.47
C SER A 412 6.72 -5.26 -0.01
N LEU A 413 6.77 -4.17 0.75
CA LEU A 413 6.50 -4.15 2.19
C LEU A 413 5.00 -3.89 2.46
N GLY A 414 4.49 -4.43 3.58
CA GLY A 414 3.13 -4.19 4.04
C GLY A 414 2.89 -4.68 5.46
N THR A 415 1.72 -4.40 6.01
CA THR A 415 1.30 -4.87 7.34
C THR A 415 0.17 -5.89 7.26
N ASP A 416 0.43 -7.15 7.63
CA ASP A 416 -0.57 -8.22 7.70
C ASP A 416 -1.13 -8.31 9.13
N GLY A 417 -2.46 -8.21 9.25
CA GLY A 417 -3.23 -8.24 10.49
C GLY A 417 -3.03 -9.48 11.38
N GLY A 418 -2.42 -10.55 10.87
CA GLY A 418 -2.02 -11.71 11.69
C GLY A 418 -0.51 -11.88 11.87
N LYS A 419 0.32 -11.11 11.14
CA LYS A 419 1.77 -11.37 11.00
C LYS A 419 2.64 -10.12 11.17
N GLY A 420 2.07 -8.98 11.56
CA GLY A 420 2.83 -7.74 11.71
C GLY A 420 3.32 -7.22 10.35
N ILE A 421 4.62 -7.00 10.18
CA ILE A 421 5.20 -6.57 8.90
C ILE A 421 5.48 -7.79 8.01
N THR A 422 5.15 -7.69 6.73
CA THR A 422 5.40 -8.71 5.71
C THR A 422 6.10 -8.07 4.50
N SER A 423 6.96 -8.85 3.85
CA SER A 423 7.63 -8.50 2.61
C SER A 423 7.47 -9.63 1.59
N ILE A 424 7.03 -9.28 0.39
CA ILE A 424 7.18 -10.16 -0.78
C ILE A 424 8.48 -9.77 -1.47
N THR A 425 9.36 -10.73 -1.67
CA THR A 425 10.70 -10.53 -2.25
C THR A 425 10.79 -11.25 -3.58
N THR A 426 11.24 -10.54 -4.60
CA THR A 426 11.57 -11.10 -5.91
C THR A 426 13.05 -10.93 -6.18
N VAL A 427 13.68 -11.98 -6.69
CA VAL A 427 15.10 -12.00 -7.07
C VAL A 427 15.23 -12.31 -8.55
N SER A 428 15.99 -11.46 -9.24
CA SER A 428 16.26 -11.55 -10.67
C SER A 428 17.76 -11.38 -10.94
N PRO A 429 18.34 -12.08 -11.93
CA PRO A 429 19.75 -11.93 -12.24
C PRO A 429 19.93 -10.64 -13.03
N VAL A 430 20.94 -9.84 -12.71
CA VAL A 430 21.26 -8.68 -13.55
C VAL A 430 22.01 -9.18 -14.79
N PRO A 431 21.54 -8.92 -16.02
CA PRO A 431 22.25 -9.33 -17.23
C PRO A 431 23.67 -8.75 -17.26
N SER A 432 24.67 -9.55 -17.61
CA SER A 432 26.10 -9.18 -17.61
C SER A 432 26.46 -8.01 -18.55
N ASN A 433 25.54 -7.63 -19.45
CA ASN A 433 25.66 -6.55 -20.43
C ASN A 433 24.72 -5.36 -20.14
N ALA A 434 23.94 -5.39 -19.06
CA ALA A 434 23.17 -4.24 -18.63
C ALA A 434 24.07 -3.29 -17.83
N GLU A 435 24.07 -2.00 -18.17
CA GLU A 435 24.49 -0.99 -17.18
C GLU A 435 23.73 -1.29 -15.89
N VAL A 436 24.43 -1.40 -14.75
CA VAL A 436 23.83 -1.59 -13.42
C VAL A 436 23.03 -0.34 -13.08
N LYS A 437 21.86 -0.22 -13.70
CA LYS A 437 20.86 0.77 -13.40
C LYS A 437 20.15 0.18 -12.21
N HIS A 438 20.39 0.73 -11.02
CA HIS A 438 19.60 0.49 -9.82
C HIS A 438 18.15 1.01 -10.02
N THR A 439 17.46 0.47 -11.01
CA THR A 439 16.12 0.86 -11.43
C THR A 439 15.27 -0.38 -11.37
N ILE A 440 14.24 -0.36 -10.53
CA ILE A 440 13.28 -1.45 -10.40
C ILE A 440 12.73 -1.79 -11.80
N SER A 441 13.14 -2.91 -12.35
CA SER A 441 12.71 -3.35 -13.68
C SER A 441 11.37 -4.07 -13.59
N SER A 442 10.38 -3.63 -14.37
CA SER A 442 9.08 -4.32 -14.51
C SER A 442 9.11 -5.47 -15.54
N GLU A 443 10.28 -5.78 -16.13
CA GLU A 443 10.39 -6.64 -17.32
C GLU A 443 11.30 -7.86 -17.13
N ALA A 444 11.92 -8.05 -15.96
CA ALA A 444 12.70 -9.25 -15.68
C ALA A 444 11.79 -10.39 -15.19
N ASN A 445 11.94 -11.59 -15.75
CA ASN A 445 11.29 -12.79 -15.22
C ASN A 445 12.02 -13.23 -13.94
N PRO A 446 11.44 -13.09 -12.74
CA PRO A 446 12.10 -13.51 -11.51
C PRO A 446 12.24 -15.04 -11.50
N TYR A 447 13.41 -15.56 -11.09
CA TYR A 447 13.60 -17.00 -10.86
C TYR A 447 13.40 -17.39 -9.40
N GLY A 448 13.31 -16.41 -8.49
CA GLY A 448 13.01 -16.63 -7.08
C GLY A 448 11.97 -15.64 -6.57
N ILE A 449 10.84 -16.16 -6.08
CA ILE A 449 9.87 -15.41 -5.29
C ILE A 449 9.91 -15.97 -3.88
N LYS A 450 10.28 -15.15 -2.89
CA LYS A 450 10.33 -15.49 -1.47
C LYS A 450 9.37 -14.60 -0.69
N VAL A 451 8.72 -15.13 0.32
CA VAL A 451 7.89 -14.34 1.24
C VAL A 451 8.57 -14.32 2.60
N TYR A 452 8.89 -13.13 3.08
CA TYR A 452 9.41 -12.89 4.42
C TYR A 452 8.30 -12.28 5.25
N THR A 453 8.14 -12.78 6.46
CA THR A 453 7.19 -12.21 7.42
C THR A 453 7.95 -11.98 8.72
N VAL A 454 7.57 -11.00 9.53
CA VAL A 454 7.81 -11.15 10.98
C VAL A 454 7.05 -12.42 11.32
N ILE A 455 7.69 -13.58 11.46
CA ILE A 455 6.99 -14.78 11.95
C ILE A 455 7.02 -14.69 13.46
N PRO A 456 5.92 -14.29 14.13
CA PRO A 456 5.63 -14.84 15.43
C PRO A 456 5.30 -16.33 15.23
N ASN A 457 5.70 -17.20 16.16
CA ASN A 457 5.34 -18.64 16.14
C ASN A 457 3.82 -18.91 16.32
N GLY A 458 2.94 -17.96 15.96
CA GLY A 458 1.49 -18.05 16.09
C GLY A 458 0.80 -18.30 14.74
N ASP A 459 -0.28 -19.07 14.80
CA ASP A 459 -1.14 -19.33 13.65
C ASP A 459 -1.81 -18.03 13.21
N SER A 460 -1.72 -17.68 11.92
CA SER A 460 -2.49 -16.57 11.37
C SER A 460 -3.93 -17.04 11.30
N ALA A 461 -4.70 -16.81 12.36
CA ALA A 461 -6.14 -17.03 12.39
C ALA A 461 -6.80 -16.10 11.36
N GLN A 462 -6.73 -16.48 10.08
CA GLN A 462 -7.67 -15.99 9.09
C GLN A 462 -9.07 -16.35 9.62
N PRO A 463 -10.05 -15.44 9.53
CA PRO A 463 -11.43 -15.78 9.80
C PRO A 463 -11.77 -17.03 8.97
N LYS A 464 -12.11 -18.14 9.64
CA LYS A 464 -12.63 -19.32 8.95
C LYS A 464 -14.01 -18.94 8.41
N HIS A 465 -14.15 -19.01 7.08
CA HIS A 465 -15.41 -18.74 6.40
C HIS A 465 -16.37 -19.93 6.50
#